data_AF-A0AAW6CHB5-F1
#
_entry.id   AF-A0AAW6CHB5-F1
#
_cell.length_a   1.000
_cell.length_b   1.000
_cell.length_c   1.000
_cell.angle_alpha   90.00
_cell.angle_beta   90.00
_cell.angle_gamma   90.00
#
_symmetry.space_group_name_H-M   'P 1'
#
loop_
_entity.id
_entity.type
_entity.pdbx_description
1 polymer ?
#
loop_
_entity_poly.entity_id
_entity_poly.type
_entity_poly.pdbx_seq_one_letter_code
_entity_poly.pdbx_strand_id
1 'polypeptide(L)'
;MSQGRLFELLCLLLERGRMTAPQLAEHFEVSVRTIYRDIDALSAAGVPVYSAPGKGGGVSLLEGYTLHRAAFTEEEQQLLLTALRSLPGDAGQGTAGTLSKLSALFRRREPDWLQVELSRWGSAGADNAKFVQLKEAILSRRVLSFTYVGASGQTTRRSVLPARLVFKGRDWYLQGFCLERAAYRTFKLTRMLEPEPGAPFQRPLSPPPIEAGEPPEGFCVPVRLRFSPALAYRVYDEFDEGCVTRGADGSLVVSVSFPEDPWLYGYLLSFGLGVEVLEPERLRKRLALLAGKMAAHHGNHDTVCQDNCDRMEPSQSQEESHMNHTFCQSCGMPIDAPALRGTERGGTPSEHYCKYCYQEGAFTGEMTMEEMIDFCTPMMVRANPELTPEQARAQMAQFFPSLLRWRN
;
A
#
# COMPACT_ATOMS: atom_id res chain seq x y z
N MET A 1 -11.20 -49.60 12.18
CA MET A 1 -11.50 -48.70 13.32
C MET A 1 -11.28 -47.28 12.84
N SER A 2 -12.20 -46.36 13.11
CA SER A 2 -12.02 -44.94 12.75
C SER A 2 -11.24 -44.26 13.87
N GLN A 3 -10.02 -43.78 13.60
CA GLN A 3 -9.23 -43.01 14.58
C GLN A 3 -9.98 -41.76 15.08
N GLY A 4 -10.86 -41.18 14.24
CA GLY A 4 -11.69 -40.03 14.62
C GLY A 4 -12.69 -40.34 15.73
N ARG A 5 -13.29 -41.54 15.73
CA ARG A 5 -14.29 -41.92 16.74
C ARG A 5 -13.68 -42.11 18.13
N LEU A 6 -12.48 -42.66 18.22
CA LEU A 6 -11.77 -42.82 19.50
C LEU A 6 -11.44 -41.46 20.13
N PHE A 7 -11.02 -40.50 19.29
CA PHE A 7 -10.73 -39.14 19.73
C PHE A 7 -12.00 -38.42 20.22
N GLU A 8 -13.09 -38.51 19.47
CA GLU A 8 -14.37 -37.92 19.87
C GLU A 8 -14.94 -38.56 21.15
N LEU A 9 -14.80 -39.88 21.30
CA LEU A 9 -15.19 -40.61 22.52
C LEU A 9 -14.42 -40.10 23.74
N LEU A 10 -13.11 -39.86 23.59
CA LEU A 10 -12.28 -39.28 24.64
C LEU A 10 -12.73 -37.85 25.00
N CYS A 11 -12.99 -36.99 24.01
CA CYS A 11 -13.46 -35.62 24.23
C CYS A 11 -14.81 -35.58 24.95
N LEU A 12 -15.75 -36.44 24.57
CA LEU A 12 -17.08 -36.54 25.21
C LEU A 12 -16.98 -36.93 26.68
N LEU A 13 -16.11 -37.89 27.00
CA LEU A 13 -15.89 -38.30 28.39
C LEU A 13 -15.17 -37.22 29.22
N LEU A 14 -14.29 -36.42 28.61
CA LEU A 14 -13.66 -35.26 29.27
C LEU A 14 -14.65 -34.12 29.55
N GLU A 15 -15.59 -33.85 28.64
CA GLU A 15 -16.57 -32.78 28.77
C GLU A 15 -17.72 -33.13 29.73
N ARG A 16 -18.28 -34.34 29.59
CA ARG A 16 -19.47 -34.77 30.33
C ARG A 16 -19.16 -35.61 31.57
N GLY A 17 -17.89 -35.99 31.76
CA GLY A 17 -17.40 -36.77 32.89
C GLY A 17 -17.78 -38.25 32.85
N ARG A 18 -19.08 -38.57 32.81
CA ARG A 18 -19.59 -39.95 32.82
C ARG A 18 -20.77 -40.12 31.87
N MET A 19 -20.72 -41.16 31.04
CA MET A 19 -21.79 -41.53 30.10
C MET A 19 -21.99 -43.04 30.04
N THR A 20 -23.21 -43.50 29.82
CA THR A 20 -23.48 -44.94 29.68
C THR A 20 -23.14 -45.45 28.27
N ALA A 21 -22.80 -46.73 28.14
CA ALA A 21 -22.51 -47.33 26.84
C ALA A 21 -23.67 -47.22 25.82
N PRO A 22 -24.97 -47.32 26.22
CA PRO A 22 -26.09 -47.04 25.31
C PRO A 22 -26.15 -45.59 24.82
N GLN A 23 -25.88 -44.60 25.68
CA GLN A 23 -25.85 -43.19 25.28
C GLN A 23 -24.72 -42.91 24.28
N LEU A 24 -23.55 -43.52 24.50
CA LEU A 24 -22.43 -43.44 23.58
C LEU A 24 -22.75 -44.14 22.25
N ALA A 25 -23.41 -45.29 22.30
CA ALA A 25 -23.83 -46.03 21.11
C ALA A 25 -24.82 -45.22 20.25
N GLU A 26 -25.77 -44.54 20.89
CA GLU A 26 -26.73 -43.63 20.24
C GLU A 26 -26.01 -42.42 19.62
N HIS A 27 -25.14 -41.74 20.37
CA HIS A 27 -24.38 -40.58 19.88
C HIS A 27 -23.53 -40.90 18.64
N PHE A 28 -22.88 -42.06 18.64
CA PHE A 28 -21.98 -42.48 17.55
C PHE A 28 -22.67 -43.27 16.45
N GLU A 29 -23.99 -43.51 16.56
CA GLU A 29 -24.77 -44.35 15.63
C GLU A 29 -24.15 -45.75 15.42
N VAL A 30 -23.66 -46.35 16.51
CA VAL A 30 -23.03 -47.69 16.50
C VAL A 30 -23.66 -48.62 17.52
N SER A 31 -23.32 -49.91 17.47
CA SER A 31 -23.73 -50.85 18.51
C SER A 31 -22.97 -50.63 19.82
N VAL A 32 -23.60 -50.96 20.94
CA VAL A 32 -22.97 -50.99 22.28
C VAL A 32 -21.70 -51.86 22.30
N ARG A 33 -21.69 -52.97 21.55
CA ARG A 33 -20.51 -53.83 21.37
C ARG A 33 -19.33 -53.08 20.74
N THR A 34 -19.61 -52.14 19.83
CA THR A 34 -18.56 -51.31 19.20
C THR A 34 -17.99 -50.31 20.20
N ILE A 35 -18.83 -49.72 21.06
CA ILE A 35 -18.38 -48.83 22.14
C ILE A 35 -17.44 -49.55 23.10
N TYR A 36 -17.77 -50.76 23.54
CA TYR A 36 -16.87 -51.54 24.39
C TYR A 36 -15.53 -51.84 23.71
N ARG A 37 -15.55 -52.20 22.42
CA ARG A 37 -14.31 -52.40 21.65
C ARG A 37 -13.48 -51.12 21.55
N ASP A 38 -14.12 -49.97 21.43
CA ASP A 38 -13.44 -48.68 21.35
C ASP A 38 -12.89 -48.25 22.73
N ILE A 39 -13.57 -48.59 23.83
CA ILE A 39 -13.06 -48.43 25.21
C ILE A 39 -11.85 -49.32 25.44
N ASP A 40 -11.88 -50.58 25.01
CA ASP A 40 -10.73 -51.49 25.09
C ASP A 40 -9.54 -50.94 24.30
N ALA A 41 -9.79 -50.35 23.13
CA ALA A 41 -8.76 -49.71 22.31
C ALA A 41 -8.15 -48.47 23.01
N LEU A 42 -8.96 -47.65 23.68
CA LEU A 42 -8.48 -46.53 24.49
C LEU A 42 -7.64 -47.02 25.68
N SER A 43 -8.09 -48.06 26.37
CA SER A 43 -7.36 -48.68 27.48
C SER A 43 -6.01 -49.24 27.02
N ALA A 44 -5.99 -49.95 25.90
CA ALA A 44 -4.77 -50.47 25.28
C ALA A 44 -3.79 -49.37 24.84
N ALA A 45 -4.29 -48.15 24.57
CA ALA A 45 -3.49 -46.97 24.26
C ALA A 45 -3.01 -46.20 25.51
N GLY A 46 -3.23 -46.73 26.72
CA GLY A 46 -2.78 -46.11 27.97
C GLY A 46 -3.74 -45.06 28.54
N VAL A 47 -4.96 -44.93 27.99
CA VAL A 47 -5.99 -44.06 28.55
C VAL A 47 -6.69 -44.79 29.72
N PRO A 48 -6.70 -44.24 30.94
CA PRO A 48 -7.32 -44.86 32.11
C PRO A 48 -8.84 -44.61 32.07
N VAL A 49 -9.52 -45.42 31.28
CA VAL A 49 -10.99 -45.49 31.19
C VAL A 49 -11.51 -46.53 32.18
N TYR A 50 -12.58 -46.22 32.89
CA TYR A 50 -13.25 -47.11 33.83
C TYR A 50 -14.73 -47.24 33.47
N SER A 51 -15.27 -48.43 33.65
CA SER A 51 -16.70 -48.70 33.54
C SER A 51 -17.23 -49.17 34.90
N ALA A 52 -18.18 -48.42 35.47
CA ALA A 52 -18.89 -48.83 36.67
C ALA A 52 -20.27 -49.41 36.29
N PRO A 53 -20.63 -50.65 36.67
CA PRO A 53 -21.97 -51.18 36.48
C PRO A 53 -22.97 -50.65 37.52
N GLY A 54 -24.26 -50.62 37.19
CA GLY A 54 -25.35 -50.30 38.12
C GLY A 54 -26.08 -48.98 37.86
N LYS A 55 -27.03 -48.64 38.75
CA LYS A 55 -27.86 -47.43 38.65
C LYS A 55 -27.00 -46.20 39.00
N GLY A 56 -26.67 -45.37 38.01
CA GLY A 56 -25.66 -44.29 38.12
C GLY A 56 -24.25 -44.70 37.66
N GLY A 57 -24.10 -45.92 37.13
CA GLY A 57 -22.90 -46.39 36.47
C GLY A 57 -22.69 -45.79 35.08
N GLY A 58 -21.57 -46.11 34.45
CA GLY A 58 -21.19 -45.58 33.15
C GLY A 58 -19.70 -45.68 32.90
N VAL A 59 -19.33 -45.30 31.69
CA VAL A 59 -17.96 -45.12 31.22
C VAL A 59 -17.52 -43.73 31.64
N SER A 60 -16.38 -43.63 32.31
CA SER A 60 -15.75 -42.36 32.71
C SER A 60 -14.23 -42.52 32.70
N LEU A 61 -13.52 -41.41 32.62
CA LEU A 61 -12.07 -41.38 32.82
C LEU A 61 -11.75 -41.40 34.32
N LEU A 62 -10.51 -41.74 34.71
CA LEU A 62 -10.09 -41.62 36.12
C LEU A 62 -10.39 -40.21 36.61
N GLU A 63 -10.88 -40.07 37.84
CA GLU A 63 -11.08 -38.76 38.44
C GLU A 63 -9.72 -38.05 38.57
N GLY A 64 -9.56 -36.91 37.89
CA GLY A 64 -8.26 -36.23 37.75
C GLY A 64 -7.45 -36.61 36.49
N TYR A 65 -7.93 -37.55 35.67
CA TYR A 65 -7.44 -37.75 34.30
C TYR A 65 -7.91 -36.60 33.42
N THR A 66 -7.14 -35.53 33.49
CA THR A 66 -6.97 -34.63 32.35
C THR A 66 -6.22 -35.40 31.27
N LEU A 67 -6.53 -35.19 29.99
CA LEU A 67 -5.58 -35.49 28.90
C LEU A 67 -4.22 -35.05 29.40
N HIS A 68 -3.35 -36.01 29.69
CA HIS A 68 -2.23 -35.77 30.59
C HIS A 68 -1.51 -34.52 30.11
N ARG A 69 -1.33 -33.56 31.03
CA ARG A 69 -0.35 -32.46 31.00
C ARG A 69 1.06 -32.90 30.58
N ALA A 70 1.30 -34.19 30.36
CA ALA A 70 2.54 -34.79 29.90
C ALA A 70 2.85 -34.57 28.41
N ALA A 71 1.91 -34.05 27.61
CA ALA A 71 2.23 -33.69 26.22
C ALA A 71 2.88 -32.30 26.09
N PHE A 72 2.48 -31.35 26.95
CA PHE A 72 2.94 -29.96 26.87
C PHE A 72 3.16 -29.35 28.25
N THR A 73 4.35 -28.77 28.49
CA THR A 73 4.67 -28.00 29.70
C THR A 73 3.81 -26.73 29.82
N GLU A 74 3.87 -26.05 30.95
CA GLU A 74 3.13 -24.79 31.14
C GLU A 74 3.58 -23.72 30.12
N GLU A 75 4.88 -23.67 29.84
CA GLU A 75 5.47 -22.78 28.83
C GLU A 75 4.95 -23.12 27.42
N GLU A 76 4.87 -24.40 27.09
CA GLU A 76 4.38 -24.87 25.79
C GLU A 76 2.88 -24.59 25.61
N GLN A 77 2.08 -24.75 26.66
CA GLN A 77 0.65 -24.39 26.63
C GLN A 77 0.46 -22.89 26.40
N GLN A 78 1.25 -22.06 27.09
CA GLN A 78 1.21 -20.62 26.93
C GLN A 78 1.67 -20.20 25.52
N LEU A 79 2.71 -20.85 25.00
CA LEU A 79 3.18 -20.66 23.62
C LEU A 79 2.11 -21.00 22.59
N LEU A 80 1.37 -22.10 22.78
CA LEU A 80 0.29 -22.51 21.87
C LEU A 80 -0.87 -21.50 21.88
N LEU A 81 -1.30 -21.03 23.05
CA LEU A 81 -2.34 -20.01 23.18
C LEU A 81 -1.90 -18.68 22.55
N THR A 82 -0.66 -18.26 22.79
CA THR A 82 -0.08 -17.06 22.17
C THR A 82 0.02 -17.22 20.65
N ALA A 83 0.45 -18.37 20.13
CA ALA A 83 0.56 -18.63 18.70
C ALA A 83 -0.81 -18.54 18.00
N LEU A 84 -1.86 -19.14 18.59
CA LEU A 84 -3.22 -19.06 18.08
C LEU A 84 -3.77 -17.63 18.05
N ARG A 85 -3.51 -16.85 19.09
CA ARG A 85 -3.89 -15.42 19.14
C ARG A 85 -3.08 -14.55 18.17
N SER A 86 -1.89 -15.01 17.77
CA SER A 86 -1.04 -14.33 16.80
C SER A 86 -1.43 -14.59 15.35
N LEU A 87 -2.36 -15.52 15.09
CA LEU A 87 -2.71 -15.90 13.72
C LEU A 87 -3.54 -14.80 13.03
N PRO A 88 -3.18 -14.44 11.79
CA PRO A 88 -3.94 -13.50 10.97
C PRO A 88 -5.36 -13.96 10.63
N GLY A 89 -6.26 -12.99 10.47
CA GLY A 89 -7.53 -13.20 9.76
C GLY A 89 -8.68 -13.66 10.64
N ASP A 90 -8.75 -13.18 11.89
CA ASP A 90 -9.91 -13.36 12.77
C ASP A 90 -11.13 -12.51 12.34
N ALA A 91 -11.43 -12.51 11.04
CA ALA A 91 -12.75 -12.14 10.54
C ALA A 91 -13.74 -13.29 10.85
N GLY A 92 -13.89 -13.61 12.14
CA GLY A 92 -14.99 -14.40 12.68
C GLY A 92 -14.88 -15.93 12.57
N GLN A 93 -15.12 -16.57 13.72
CA GLN A 93 -15.71 -17.90 13.94
C GLN A 93 -14.77 -19.09 14.16
N GLY A 94 -13.64 -19.25 13.45
CA GLY A 94 -12.81 -20.45 13.58
C GLY A 94 -11.78 -20.42 14.72
N THR A 95 -10.99 -19.35 14.76
CA THR A 95 -9.86 -19.16 15.68
C THR A 95 -10.30 -18.81 17.09
N ALA A 96 -11.22 -17.86 17.27
CA ALA A 96 -11.76 -17.52 18.58
C ALA A 96 -12.41 -18.73 19.29
N GLY A 97 -13.21 -19.52 18.57
CA GLY A 97 -13.81 -20.75 19.11
C GLY A 97 -12.78 -21.82 19.47
N THR A 98 -11.71 -21.97 18.68
CA THR A 98 -10.61 -22.90 18.96
C THR A 98 -9.75 -22.42 20.13
N LEU A 99 -9.50 -21.11 20.22
CA LEU A 99 -8.78 -20.48 21.31
C LEU A 99 -9.55 -20.66 22.62
N SER A 100 -10.85 -20.37 22.65
CA SER A 100 -11.67 -20.58 23.87
C SER A 100 -11.73 -22.06 24.27
N LYS A 101 -11.81 -23.00 23.31
CA LYS A 101 -11.74 -24.44 23.58
C LYS A 101 -10.40 -24.87 24.17
N LEU A 102 -9.28 -24.38 23.63
CA LEU A 102 -7.94 -24.70 24.13
C LEU A 102 -7.63 -24.02 25.46
N SER A 103 -8.07 -22.79 25.66
CA SER A 103 -8.00 -22.08 26.95
C SER A 103 -8.78 -22.84 28.02
N ALA A 104 -9.98 -23.34 27.70
CA ALA A 104 -10.76 -24.21 28.57
C ALA A 104 -10.06 -25.55 28.85
N LEU A 105 -9.46 -26.17 27.83
CA LEU A 105 -8.69 -27.42 27.95
C LEU A 105 -7.48 -27.26 28.87
N PHE A 106 -6.70 -26.20 28.72
CA PHE A 106 -5.53 -25.89 29.54
C PHE A 106 -5.88 -25.26 30.89
N ARG A 107 -7.15 -24.85 31.09
CA ARG A 107 -7.62 -24.05 32.24
C ARG A 107 -6.77 -22.80 32.49
N ARG A 108 -6.36 -22.14 31.41
CA ARG A 108 -5.58 -20.89 31.44
C ARG A 108 -6.40 -19.76 30.87
N ARG A 109 -6.13 -18.55 31.36
CA ARG A 109 -6.68 -17.34 30.74
C ARG A 109 -6.01 -17.13 29.40
N GLU A 110 -6.79 -16.61 28.46
CA GLU A 110 -6.25 -16.14 27.19
C GLU A 110 -5.19 -15.05 27.46
N PRO A 111 -4.01 -15.11 26.82
CA PRO A 111 -2.99 -14.10 26.99
C PRO A 111 -3.48 -12.77 26.39
N ASP A 112 -3.62 -11.74 27.23
CA ASP A 112 -4.18 -10.43 26.82
C ASP A 112 -3.13 -9.35 26.54
N TRP A 113 -1.86 -9.68 26.69
CA TRP A 113 -0.75 -8.74 26.44
C TRP A 113 -0.42 -8.58 24.94
N LEU A 114 -1.01 -9.42 24.07
CA LEU A 114 -0.74 -9.45 22.63
C LEU A 114 -2.05 -9.35 21.84
N GLN A 115 -2.15 -8.34 20.99
CA GLN A 115 -3.20 -8.18 19.99
C GLN A 115 -2.53 -8.01 18.62
N VAL A 116 -2.92 -8.83 17.65
CA VAL A 116 -2.35 -8.80 16.30
C VAL A 116 -3.43 -8.34 15.33
N GLU A 117 -3.33 -7.09 14.90
CA GLU A 117 -4.13 -6.55 13.80
C GLU A 117 -3.27 -6.37 12.56
N LEU A 118 -3.75 -6.91 11.44
CA LEU A 118 -3.00 -6.95 10.18
C LEU A 118 -3.67 -6.13 9.08
N SER A 119 -4.84 -5.55 9.38
CA SER A 119 -5.43 -4.48 8.61
C SER A 119 -4.56 -3.24 8.71
N ARG A 120 -4.26 -2.61 7.58
CA ARG A 120 -3.75 -1.23 7.58
C ARG A 120 -4.78 -0.33 8.26
N TRP A 121 -4.31 0.70 8.96
CA TRP A 121 -5.16 1.79 9.44
C TRP A 121 -6.02 2.33 8.28
N GLY A 122 -7.33 2.37 8.47
CA GLY A 122 -8.29 2.80 7.44
C GLY A 122 -8.66 1.74 6.39
N SER A 123 -8.19 0.49 6.48
CA SER A 123 -8.76 -0.61 5.69
C SER A 123 -9.96 -1.23 6.39
N ALA A 124 -11.10 -1.23 5.71
CA ALA A 124 -12.31 -1.91 6.16
C ALA A 124 -12.20 -3.45 6.02
N GLY A 125 -11.12 -4.08 6.48
CA GLY A 125 -10.95 -5.53 6.50
C GLY A 125 -10.65 -6.21 5.14
N ALA A 126 -10.52 -5.45 4.05
CA ALA A 126 -10.24 -6.01 2.71
C ALA A 126 -8.93 -6.83 2.66
N ASP A 127 -7.92 -6.44 3.44
CA ASP A 127 -6.64 -7.14 3.50
C ASP A 127 -6.77 -8.50 4.23
N ASN A 128 -7.67 -8.62 5.20
CA ASN A 128 -7.99 -9.90 5.86
C ASN A 128 -8.70 -10.88 4.92
N ALA A 129 -9.70 -10.41 4.16
CA ALA A 129 -10.40 -11.25 3.18
C ALA A 129 -9.43 -11.80 2.12
N LYS A 130 -8.56 -10.92 1.61
CA LYS A 130 -7.48 -11.32 0.68
C LYS A 130 -6.56 -12.36 1.32
N PHE A 131 -6.11 -12.14 2.55
CA PHE A 131 -5.26 -13.09 3.26
C PHE A 131 -5.90 -14.48 3.36
N VAL A 132 -7.17 -14.55 3.76
CA VAL A 132 -7.92 -15.81 3.87
C VAL A 132 -7.99 -16.53 2.52
N GLN A 133 -8.32 -15.79 1.46
CA GLN A 133 -8.39 -16.34 0.10
C GLN A 133 -7.05 -16.92 -0.37
N LEU A 134 -5.93 -16.23 -0.10
CA LEU A 134 -4.60 -16.71 -0.45
C LEU A 134 -4.21 -17.94 0.36
N LYS A 135 -4.53 -17.96 1.66
CA LYS A 135 -4.32 -19.11 2.55
C LYS A 135 -5.06 -20.33 2.02
N GLU A 136 -6.33 -20.17 1.64
CA GLU A 136 -7.14 -21.25 1.06
C GLU A 136 -6.56 -21.75 -0.26
N ALA A 137 -6.11 -20.86 -1.16
CA ALA A 137 -5.49 -21.24 -2.42
C ALA A 137 -4.20 -22.06 -2.23
N ILE A 138 -3.39 -21.74 -1.20
CA ILE A 138 -2.19 -22.50 -0.82
C ILE A 138 -2.57 -23.90 -0.33
N LEU A 139 -3.47 -23.96 0.67
CA LEU A 139 -3.85 -25.22 1.33
C LEU A 139 -4.58 -26.17 0.37
N SER A 140 -5.43 -25.64 -0.50
CA SER A 140 -6.16 -26.39 -1.52
C SER A 140 -5.33 -26.69 -2.79
N ARG A 141 -4.07 -26.22 -2.84
CA ARG A 141 -3.16 -26.31 -3.99
C ARG A 141 -3.84 -25.90 -5.30
N ARG A 142 -4.37 -24.68 -5.34
CA ARG A 142 -4.96 -24.09 -6.54
C ARG A 142 -4.06 -23.02 -7.12
N VAL A 143 -3.95 -22.99 -8.44
CA VAL A 143 -3.28 -21.89 -9.17
C VAL A 143 -3.95 -20.60 -8.75
N LEU A 144 -3.17 -19.55 -8.50
CA LEU A 144 -3.71 -18.25 -8.18
C LEU A 144 -3.37 -17.27 -9.31
N SER A 145 -4.42 -16.67 -9.88
CA SER A 145 -4.29 -15.63 -10.90
C SER A 145 -4.63 -14.26 -10.30
N PHE A 146 -3.84 -13.24 -10.62
CA PHE A 146 -4.06 -11.88 -10.10
C PHE A 146 -3.38 -10.84 -10.99
N THR A 147 -3.83 -9.59 -10.84
CA THR A 147 -3.19 -8.43 -11.44
C THR A 147 -2.14 -7.90 -10.47
N TYR A 148 -0.87 -7.82 -10.89
CA TYR A 148 0.24 -7.39 -10.04
C TYR A 148 0.80 -6.04 -10.49
N VAL A 149 0.87 -5.10 -9.55
CA VAL A 149 1.51 -3.80 -9.75
C VAL A 149 2.98 -3.90 -9.36
N GLY A 150 3.86 -3.85 -10.36
CA GLY A 150 5.31 -3.90 -10.17
C GLY A 150 5.88 -2.62 -9.54
N ALA A 151 7.05 -2.72 -8.92
CA ALA A 151 7.74 -1.56 -8.34
C ALA A 151 8.10 -0.47 -9.38
N SER A 152 8.23 -0.85 -10.65
CA SER A 152 8.45 0.05 -11.78
C SER A 152 7.16 0.71 -12.33
N GLY A 153 6.01 0.47 -11.70
CA GLY A 153 4.70 0.97 -12.14
C GLY A 153 4.03 0.11 -13.22
N GLN A 154 4.68 -0.95 -13.72
CA GLN A 154 4.08 -1.86 -14.69
C GLN A 154 3.03 -2.74 -14.04
N THR A 155 1.81 -2.75 -14.60
CA THR A 155 0.73 -3.65 -14.19
C THR A 155 0.71 -4.86 -15.11
N THR A 156 0.78 -6.05 -14.54
CA THR A 156 0.84 -7.30 -15.31
C THR A 156 -0.03 -8.38 -14.71
N ARG A 157 -0.72 -9.17 -15.55
CA ARG A 157 -1.42 -10.38 -15.09
C ARG A 157 -0.38 -11.46 -14.77
N ARG A 158 -0.60 -12.17 -13.68
CA ARG A 158 0.26 -13.25 -13.19
C ARG A 158 -0.58 -14.45 -12.78
N SER A 159 -0.08 -15.63 -13.09
CA SER A 159 -0.57 -16.92 -12.60
C SER A 159 0.57 -17.63 -11.87
N VAL A 160 0.32 -17.99 -10.61
CA VAL A 160 1.35 -18.57 -9.74
C VAL A 160 0.84 -19.85 -9.11
N LEU A 161 1.76 -20.76 -8.81
CA LEU A 161 1.52 -21.86 -7.87
C LEU A 161 1.87 -21.33 -6.47
N PRO A 162 0.88 -20.96 -5.64
CA PRO A 162 1.15 -20.33 -4.35
C PRO A 162 1.76 -21.37 -3.39
N ALA A 163 2.91 -21.04 -2.79
CA ALA A 163 3.67 -21.96 -1.94
C ALA A 163 3.49 -21.66 -0.45
N ARG A 164 3.66 -20.40 -0.05
CA ARG A 164 3.50 -19.95 1.35
C ARG A 164 3.25 -18.45 1.44
N LEU A 165 2.61 -18.04 2.54
CA LEU A 165 2.56 -16.65 2.98
C LEU A 165 3.73 -16.38 3.91
N VAL A 166 4.35 -15.21 3.77
CA VAL A 166 5.48 -14.79 4.58
C VAL A 166 5.27 -13.37 5.07
N PHE A 167 5.45 -13.17 6.37
CA PHE A 167 5.45 -11.86 7.00
C PHE A 167 6.90 -11.39 7.17
N LYS A 168 7.27 -10.27 6.55
CA LYS A 168 8.62 -9.69 6.62
C LYS A 168 8.55 -8.17 6.52
N GLY A 169 9.34 -7.44 7.32
CA GLY A 169 9.39 -5.98 7.23
C GLY A 169 8.03 -5.29 7.36
N ARG A 170 7.18 -5.77 8.29
CA ARG A 170 5.80 -5.31 8.53
C ARG A 170 4.79 -5.54 7.40
N ASP A 171 5.14 -6.32 6.38
CA ASP A 171 4.27 -6.61 5.25
C ASP A 171 4.09 -8.12 5.01
N TRP A 172 2.95 -8.46 4.43
CA TRP A 172 2.67 -9.80 3.92
C TRP A 172 3.10 -9.98 2.48
N TYR A 173 3.69 -11.14 2.20
CA TYR A 173 4.11 -11.56 0.88
C TYR A 173 3.61 -12.96 0.57
N LEU A 174 3.27 -13.19 -0.70
CA LEU A 174 3.05 -14.52 -1.25
C LEU A 174 4.32 -14.97 -1.96
N GLN A 175 4.91 -16.08 -1.53
CA GLN A 175 5.94 -16.76 -2.30
C GLN A 175 5.29 -17.86 -3.15
N GLY A 176 5.58 -17.87 -4.44
CA GLY A 176 4.98 -18.81 -5.38
C GLY A 176 5.83 -19.02 -6.63
N PHE A 177 5.57 -20.11 -7.34
CA PHE A 177 6.20 -20.38 -8.63
C PHE A 177 5.39 -19.67 -9.73
N CYS A 178 5.98 -18.62 -10.34
CA CYS A 178 5.35 -17.85 -11.41
C CYS A 178 5.41 -18.64 -12.72
N LEU A 179 4.26 -18.88 -13.34
CA LEU A 179 4.16 -19.69 -14.55
C LEU A 179 4.75 -18.97 -15.76
N GLU A 180 4.57 -17.66 -15.87
CA GLU A 180 5.08 -16.85 -16.99
C GLU A 180 6.61 -16.71 -16.98
N ARG A 181 7.21 -16.71 -15.78
CA ARG A 181 8.66 -16.56 -15.61
C ARG A 181 9.37 -17.88 -15.33
N ALA A 182 8.62 -18.97 -15.20
CA ALA A 182 9.11 -20.29 -14.83
C ALA A 182 10.07 -20.29 -13.63
N ALA A 183 9.80 -19.45 -12.62
CA ALA A 183 10.69 -19.26 -11.48
C ALA A 183 9.93 -18.89 -10.20
N TYR A 184 10.54 -19.16 -9.04
CA TYR A 184 10.03 -18.65 -7.76
C TYR A 184 10.13 -17.13 -7.70
N ARG A 185 9.07 -16.51 -7.19
CA ARG A 185 8.95 -15.07 -6.99
C ARG A 185 8.20 -14.79 -5.70
N THR A 186 8.45 -13.60 -5.16
CA THR A 186 7.81 -13.08 -3.95
C THR A 186 6.97 -11.87 -4.35
N PHE A 187 5.70 -11.89 -4.00
CA PHE A 187 4.71 -10.87 -4.38
C PHE A 187 4.18 -10.20 -3.12
N LYS A 188 4.26 -8.87 -3.03
CA LYS A 188 3.70 -8.12 -1.88
C LYS A 188 2.18 -8.15 -1.96
N LEU A 189 1.50 -8.56 -0.88
CA LEU A 189 0.04 -8.76 -0.86
C LEU A 189 -0.74 -7.50 -1.27
N THR A 190 -0.27 -6.34 -0.83
CA THR A 190 -0.94 -5.05 -1.11
C THR A 190 -0.84 -4.64 -2.57
N ARG A 191 0.09 -5.22 -3.34
CA ARG A 191 0.26 -5.00 -4.80
C ARG A 191 -0.47 -6.03 -5.66
N MET A 192 -1.10 -7.03 -5.03
CA MET A 192 -1.94 -8.02 -5.69
C MET A 192 -3.38 -7.51 -5.73
N LEU A 193 -3.88 -7.27 -6.93
CA LEU A 193 -5.24 -6.83 -7.22
C LEU A 193 -6.02 -8.03 -7.78
N GLU A 194 -7.28 -8.14 -7.35
CA GLU A 194 -8.25 -9.12 -7.85
C GLU A 194 -7.69 -10.57 -7.92
N PRO A 195 -7.25 -11.15 -6.79
CA PRO A 195 -6.83 -12.54 -6.78
C PRO A 195 -8.01 -13.48 -7.00
N GLU A 196 -7.80 -14.47 -7.86
CA GLU A 196 -8.80 -15.45 -8.27
C GLU A 196 -8.19 -16.87 -8.25
N PRO A 197 -8.81 -17.82 -7.53
CA PRO A 197 -8.37 -19.21 -7.53
C PRO A 197 -8.74 -19.89 -8.86
N GLY A 198 -7.73 -20.43 -9.53
CA GLY A 198 -7.82 -21.20 -10.77
C GLY A 198 -7.85 -22.71 -10.53
N ALA A 199 -7.30 -23.47 -11.47
CA ALA A 199 -7.29 -24.93 -11.45
C ALA A 199 -6.43 -25.52 -10.30
N PRO A 200 -6.73 -26.74 -9.81
CA PRO A 200 -5.85 -27.44 -8.87
C PRO A 200 -4.51 -27.84 -9.52
N PHE A 201 -3.45 -27.94 -8.72
CA PHE A 201 -2.15 -28.43 -9.14
C PHE A 201 -1.59 -29.45 -8.15
N GLN A 202 -0.71 -30.34 -8.64
CA GLN A 202 -0.06 -31.36 -7.80
C GLN A 202 1.46 -31.20 -7.70
N ARG A 203 2.05 -30.26 -8.45
CA ARG A 203 3.50 -29.99 -8.45
C ARG A 203 4.00 -29.74 -7.02
N PRO A 204 4.99 -30.51 -6.53
CA PRO A 204 5.68 -30.19 -5.28
C PRO A 204 6.36 -28.83 -5.38
N LEU A 205 6.25 -28.02 -4.33
CA LEU A 205 6.87 -26.70 -4.25
C LEU A 205 7.95 -26.71 -3.16
N SER A 206 9.15 -26.30 -3.53
CA SER A 206 10.29 -26.08 -2.62
C SER A 206 10.75 -24.63 -2.77
N PRO A 207 9.99 -23.67 -2.23
CA PRO A 207 10.33 -22.26 -2.37
C PRO A 207 11.63 -21.96 -1.59
N PRO A 208 12.55 -21.15 -2.15
CA PRO A 208 13.80 -20.82 -1.47
C PRO A 208 13.57 -19.98 -0.21
N PRO A 209 14.55 -19.90 0.72
CA PRO A 209 14.52 -18.94 1.82
C PRO A 209 14.19 -17.53 1.34
N ILE A 210 13.47 -16.76 2.16
CA ILE A 210 13.11 -15.38 1.81
C ILE A 210 14.22 -14.37 2.11
N GLU A 211 15.34 -14.87 2.67
CA GLU A 211 16.56 -14.10 2.82
C GLU A 211 16.80 -13.38 1.52
N ALA A 212 16.79 -12.05 1.63
CA ALA A 212 17.36 -11.26 0.57
C ALA A 212 18.80 -11.74 0.60
N GLY A 213 19.18 -12.59 -0.35
CA GLY A 213 20.59 -12.76 -0.64
C GLY A 213 21.17 -11.36 -0.69
N GLU A 214 22.37 -11.18 -0.14
CA GLU A 214 23.04 -9.90 -0.16
C GLU A 214 22.80 -9.26 -1.53
N PRO A 215 22.21 -8.05 -1.57
CA PRO A 215 21.89 -7.41 -2.83
C PRO A 215 23.15 -7.50 -3.70
N PRO A 216 23.04 -7.94 -4.96
CA PRO A 216 24.20 -8.23 -5.81
C PRO A 216 25.23 -7.10 -5.69
N GLU A 217 26.53 -7.41 -5.67
CA GLU A 217 27.57 -6.37 -5.55
C GLU A 217 27.31 -5.20 -6.51
N GLY A 218 27.26 -3.98 -5.96
CA GLY A 218 26.95 -2.75 -6.70
C GLY A 218 25.46 -2.40 -6.84
N PHE A 219 24.54 -3.25 -6.36
CA PHE A 219 23.10 -2.95 -6.35
C PHE A 219 22.70 -2.00 -5.23
N CYS A 220 23.41 -2.07 -4.10
CA CYS A 220 23.25 -1.16 -2.97
C CYS A 220 24.34 -0.09 -2.93
N VAL A 221 23.95 1.05 -2.39
CA VAL A 221 24.80 2.24 -2.27
C VAL A 221 24.83 2.64 -0.80
N PRO A 222 26.01 2.92 -0.22
CA PRO A 222 26.08 3.42 1.14
C PRO A 222 25.51 4.84 1.15
N VAL A 223 24.58 5.09 2.07
CA VAL A 223 23.88 6.37 2.23
C VAL A 223 24.09 6.87 3.64
N ARG A 224 24.45 8.15 3.75
CA ARG A 224 24.47 8.88 5.01
C ARG A 224 23.41 9.95 4.99
N LEU A 225 22.49 9.89 5.94
CA LEU A 225 21.35 10.78 6.07
C LEU A 225 21.43 11.54 7.38
N ARG A 226 21.08 12.83 7.38
CA ARG A 226 20.84 13.62 8.58
C ARG A 226 19.35 13.89 8.68
N PHE A 227 18.77 13.59 9.84
CA PHE A 227 17.37 13.85 10.13
C PHE A 227 17.23 14.95 11.18
N SER A 228 16.18 15.75 11.05
CA SER A 228 15.80 16.72 12.06
C SER A 228 15.36 16.02 13.36
N PRO A 229 15.57 16.64 14.54
CA PRO A 229 15.15 16.06 15.82
C PRO A 229 13.65 15.75 15.87
N ALA A 230 12.83 16.55 15.16
CA ALA A 230 11.38 16.37 15.08
C ALA A 230 10.95 15.03 14.43
N LEU A 231 11.82 14.40 13.64
CA LEU A 231 11.57 13.11 13.00
C LEU A 231 12.16 11.92 13.76
N ALA A 232 12.65 12.12 14.98
CA ALA A 232 13.25 11.04 15.78
C ALA A 232 12.33 9.81 15.91
N TYR A 233 11.03 10.00 16.11
CA TYR A 233 10.06 8.90 16.20
C TYR A 233 10.13 7.98 14.97
N ARG A 234 10.13 8.57 13.77
CA ARG A 234 10.16 7.83 12.51
C ARG A 234 11.52 7.22 12.23
N VAL A 235 12.61 7.90 12.62
CA VAL A 235 13.95 7.33 12.51
C VAL A 235 14.05 6.03 13.29
N TYR A 236 13.55 5.99 14.53
CA TYR A 236 13.55 4.76 15.34
C TYR A 236 12.51 3.73 14.90
N ASP A 237 11.47 4.13 14.16
CA ASP A 237 10.55 3.19 13.52
C ASP A 237 11.18 2.46 12.32
N GLU A 238 12.18 3.06 11.67
CA GLU A 238 12.71 2.61 10.38
C GLU A 238 14.17 2.10 10.45
N PHE A 239 14.92 2.51 11.47
CA PHE A 239 16.35 2.22 11.59
C PHE A 239 16.71 1.67 12.99
N ASP A 240 17.57 0.67 13.01
CA ASP A 240 18.10 0.12 14.27
C ASP A 240 19.00 1.15 14.95
N GLU A 241 18.95 1.23 16.29
CA GLU A 241 19.72 2.20 17.07
C GLU A 241 21.23 2.16 16.76
N GLY A 242 21.78 0.97 16.45
CA GLY A 242 23.20 0.79 16.15
C GLY A 242 23.69 1.51 14.88
N CYS A 243 22.81 1.93 13.98
CA CYS A 243 23.17 2.70 12.79
C CYS A 243 22.88 4.21 12.92
N VAL A 244 22.37 4.64 14.10
CA VAL A 244 21.98 6.02 14.39
C VAL A 244 22.99 6.68 15.33
N THR A 245 23.56 7.80 14.92
CA THR A 245 24.42 8.64 15.75
C THR A 245 23.70 9.94 16.08
N ARG A 246 23.57 10.27 17.37
CA ARG A 246 22.99 11.54 17.81
C ARG A 246 24.03 12.66 17.74
N GLY A 247 23.71 13.73 17.02
CA GLY A 247 24.48 14.97 16.99
C GLY A 247 24.29 15.80 18.27
N ALA A 248 25.22 16.71 18.53
CA ALA A 248 25.16 17.61 19.68
C ALA A 248 23.97 18.59 19.65
N ASP A 249 23.43 18.85 18.45
CA ASP A 249 22.25 19.67 18.17
C ASP A 249 20.93 18.86 18.25
N GLY A 250 21.00 17.58 18.62
CA GLY A 250 19.86 16.66 18.64
C GLY A 250 19.50 16.08 17.27
N SER A 251 20.23 16.43 16.20
CA SER A 251 20.04 15.81 14.89
C SER A 251 20.44 14.33 14.92
N LEU A 252 19.87 13.54 14.02
CA LEU A 252 20.16 12.11 13.93
C LEU A 252 20.87 11.81 12.62
N VAL A 253 22.08 11.28 12.69
CA VAL A 253 22.84 10.84 11.51
C VAL A 253 22.74 9.34 11.38
N VAL A 254 22.22 8.87 10.25
CA VAL A 254 21.99 7.46 9.96
C VAL A 254 22.92 7.02 8.83
N SER A 255 23.60 5.89 9.01
CA SER A 255 24.49 5.29 7.99
C SER A 255 24.02 3.90 7.62
N VAL A 256 23.49 3.74 6.41
CA VAL A 256 22.83 2.51 5.93
C VAL A 256 23.12 2.26 4.45
N SER A 257 22.85 1.07 3.95
CA SER A 257 22.96 0.76 2.51
C SER A 257 21.60 0.50 1.90
N PHE A 258 21.29 1.18 0.80
CA PHE A 258 20.01 1.04 0.10
C PHE A 258 20.21 0.70 -1.38
N PRO A 259 19.27 -0.02 -2.02
CA PRO A 259 19.25 -0.13 -3.47
C PRO A 259 18.97 1.24 -4.09
N GLU A 260 19.77 1.66 -5.06
CA GLU A 260 19.53 2.93 -5.76
C GLU A 260 18.51 2.75 -6.90
N ASP A 261 17.24 2.70 -6.52
CA ASP A 261 16.11 2.54 -7.43
C ASP A 261 15.06 3.68 -7.23
N PRO A 262 13.99 3.75 -8.04
CA PRO A 262 12.94 4.75 -7.87
C PRO A 262 12.28 4.75 -6.48
N TRP A 263 12.29 3.63 -5.76
CA TRP A 263 11.73 3.56 -4.41
C TRP A 263 12.57 4.36 -3.42
N LEU A 264 13.90 4.31 -3.50
CA LEU A 264 14.78 5.10 -2.61
C LEU A 264 14.48 6.60 -2.69
N TYR A 265 14.29 7.15 -3.88
CA TYR A 265 14.01 8.59 -4.02
C TYR A 265 12.64 8.97 -3.45
N GLY A 266 11.60 8.17 -3.71
CA GLY A 266 10.27 8.38 -3.13
C GLY A 266 10.27 8.23 -1.60
N TYR A 267 11.04 7.26 -1.09
CA TYR A 267 11.25 7.04 0.32
C TYR A 267 11.88 8.26 1.00
N LEU A 268 12.97 8.79 0.45
CA LEU A 268 13.62 10.00 1.00
C LEU A 268 12.70 11.23 0.92
N LEU A 269 12.00 11.44 -0.20
CA LEU A 269 11.04 12.54 -0.34
C LEU A 269 9.90 12.47 0.68
N SER A 270 9.52 11.27 1.13
CA SER A 270 8.45 11.10 2.12
C SER A 270 8.78 11.66 3.51
N PHE A 271 10.05 11.97 3.80
CA PHE A 271 10.45 12.69 5.02
C PHE A 271 10.36 14.22 4.87
N GLY A 272 10.01 14.71 3.68
CA GLY A 272 9.91 16.13 3.39
C GLY A 272 11.22 16.87 3.65
N LEU A 273 11.12 18.02 4.33
CA LEU A 273 12.28 18.86 4.68
C LEU A 273 13.09 18.32 5.87
N GLY A 274 12.63 17.26 6.54
CA GLY A 274 13.29 16.74 7.72
C GLY A 274 14.41 15.73 7.45
N VAL A 275 14.75 15.47 6.19
CA VAL A 275 15.91 14.65 5.80
C VAL A 275 16.86 15.43 4.90
N GLU A 276 18.15 15.29 5.16
CA GLU A 276 19.24 15.79 4.33
C GLU A 276 20.14 14.61 3.94
N VAL A 277 20.39 14.44 2.64
CA VAL A 277 21.34 13.45 2.14
C VAL A 277 22.75 14.02 2.24
N LEU A 278 23.60 13.46 3.09
CA LEU A 278 25.01 13.83 3.22
C LEU A 278 25.84 13.14 2.14
N GLU A 279 25.63 11.84 1.95
CA GLU A 279 26.33 11.00 0.98
C GLU A 279 25.38 9.93 0.41
N PRO A 280 25.54 9.51 -0.86
CA PRO A 280 26.49 10.01 -1.85
C PRO A 280 25.98 11.28 -2.56
N GLU A 281 26.89 12.09 -3.10
CA GLU A 281 26.53 13.36 -3.74
C GLU A 281 25.55 13.19 -4.91
N ARG A 282 25.66 12.09 -5.67
CA ARG A 282 24.75 11.80 -6.79
C ARG A 282 23.29 11.67 -6.33
N LEU A 283 23.07 11.05 -5.17
CA LEU A 283 21.73 10.86 -4.59
C LEU A 283 21.16 12.21 -4.16
N ARG A 284 21.98 13.04 -3.50
CA ARG A 284 21.63 14.43 -3.12
C ARG A 284 21.23 15.28 -4.34
N LYS A 285 22.06 15.27 -5.40
CA LYS A 285 21.79 16.01 -6.65
C LYS A 285 20.50 15.55 -7.32
N ARG A 286 20.26 14.24 -7.36
CA ARG A 286 19.05 13.66 -7.96
C ARG A 286 17.79 13.99 -7.17
N LEU A 287 17.87 13.95 -5.83
CA LEU A 287 16.76 14.35 -4.95
C LEU A 287 16.40 15.82 -5.13
N ALA A 288 17.40 16.71 -5.21
CA ALA A 288 17.20 18.14 -5.46
C ALA A 288 16.52 18.39 -6.81
N LEU A 289 16.92 17.68 -7.88
CA LEU A 289 16.26 17.75 -9.18
C LEU A 289 14.78 17.33 -9.11
N LEU A 290 14.48 16.24 -8.40
CA LEU A 290 13.09 15.76 -8.23
C LEU A 290 12.25 16.75 -7.44
N ALA A 291 12.79 17.29 -6.34
CA ALA A 291 12.12 18.34 -5.57
C ALA A 291 11.86 19.59 -6.42
N GLY A 292 12.81 20.02 -7.25
CA GLY A 292 12.64 21.13 -8.19
C GLY A 292 11.53 20.86 -9.23
N LYS A 293 11.44 19.64 -9.76
CA LYS A 293 10.34 19.24 -10.65
C LYS A 293 8.99 19.24 -9.95
N MET A 294 8.92 18.77 -8.71
CA MET A 294 7.70 18.82 -7.90
C MET A 294 7.28 20.27 -7.63
N ALA A 295 8.22 21.12 -7.24
CA ALA A 295 7.98 22.55 -7.02
C ALA A 295 7.46 23.24 -8.30
N ALA A 296 8.04 22.94 -9.47
CA ALA A 296 7.54 23.46 -10.74
C ALA A 296 6.14 22.94 -11.09
N HIS A 297 5.87 21.66 -10.88
CA HIS A 297 4.58 21.03 -11.16
C HIS A 297 3.45 21.59 -10.28
N HIS A 298 3.75 21.92 -9.02
CA HIS A 298 2.78 22.45 -8.06
C HIS A 298 2.86 23.99 -7.90
N GLY A 299 3.77 24.66 -8.61
CA GLY A 299 4.02 26.09 -8.51
C GLY A 299 3.09 26.97 -9.35
N ASN A 300 2.19 26.39 -10.15
CA ASN A 300 1.15 27.14 -10.86
C ASN A 300 0.01 27.48 -9.89
N HIS A 301 -0.06 28.75 -9.51
CA HIS A 301 -0.93 29.31 -8.47
C HIS A 301 -2.40 29.56 -8.90
N ASP A 302 -2.91 28.90 -9.94
CA ASP A 302 -4.31 29.06 -10.37
C ASP A 302 -5.20 27.88 -9.94
N THR A 303 -5.00 27.37 -8.72
CA THR A 303 -6.03 26.58 -8.05
C THR A 303 -6.56 27.39 -6.89
N VAL A 304 -7.64 28.13 -7.13
CA VAL A 304 -8.41 28.78 -6.07
C VAL A 304 -8.82 27.69 -5.07
N CYS A 305 -8.26 27.75 -3.88
CA CYS A 305 -8.62 26.87 -2.77
C CYS A 305 -10.06 27.19 -2.39
N GLN A 306 -11.02 26.41 -2.89
CA GLN A 306 -12.39 26.38 -2.36
C GLN A 306 -12.37 25.54 -1.09
N ASP A 307 -11.82 26.07 0.00
CA ASP A 307 -12.22 25.68 1.34
C ASP A 307 -11.80 26.76 2.36
N ASN A 308 -12.82 27.48 2.80
CA ASN A 308 -12.93 28.34 3.99
C ASN A 308 -11.64 28.70 4.76
N CYS A 309 -11.26 29.98 4.69
CA CYS A 309 -10.95 30.74 5.90
C CYS A 309 -11.06 32.25 5.64
N ASP A 310 -11.74 32.92 6.55
CA ASP A 310 -12.05 34.35 6.56
C ASP A 310 -10.85 35.29 6.35
N ARG A 311 -11.14 36.37 5.61
CA ARG A 311 -10.47 37.69 5.62
C ARG A 311 -8.93 37.68 5.76
N MET A 312 -8.25 37.69 4.61
CA MET A 312 -7.05 38.51 4.45
C MET A 312 -7.11 39.19 3.07
N GLU A 313 -6.98 40.51 3.06
CA GLU A 313 -6.93 41.31 1.83
C GLU A 313 -5.73 40.90 0.97
N PRO A 314 -5.83 40.96 -0.37
CA PRO A 314 -4.76 40.56 -1.26
C PRO A 314 -3.53 41.44 -1.02
N SER A 315 -2.41 40.82 -0.70
CA SER A 315 -1.12 41.49 -0.60
C SER A 315 -0.71 41.99 -1.98
N GLN A 316 -0.90 43.28 -2.22
CA GLN A 316 -0.23 44.02 -3.27
C GLN A 316 1.29 43.93 -3.06
N SER A 317 1.95 42.97 -3.69
CA SER A 317 3.39 43.00 -3.98
C SER A 317 3.79 41.69 -4.64
N GLN A 318 3.67 41.63 -5.98
CA GLN A 318 4.53 40.88 -6.93
C GLN A 318 3.86 40.63 -8.31
N GLU A 319 2.94 41.49 -8.77
CA GLU A 319 2.39 41.41 -10.13
C GLU A 319 3.35 41.87 -11.25
N GLU A 320 4.62 42.20 -10.96
CA GLU A 320 5.54 42.76 -11.96
C GLU A 320 6.59 41.79 -12.55
N SER A 321 6.51 40.46 -12.33
CA SER A 321 7.62 39.60 -12.80
C SER A 321 7.29 38.36 -13.64
N HIS A 322 6.03 38.01 -13.94
CA HIS A 322 5.72 36.80 -14.71
C HIS A 322 4.64 37.02 -15.81
N MET A 323 4.99 37.79 -16.84
CA MET A 323 4.47 37.57 -18.20
C MET A 323 5.63 37.74 -19.19
N ASN A 324 6.22 36.63 -19.63
CA ASN A 324 7.16 36.62 -20.76
C ASN A 324 6.39 37.04 -22.03
N HIS A 325 6.43 38.34 -22.33
CA HIS A 325 5.77 38.96 -23.47
C HIS A 325 6.35 38.44 -24.79
N THR A 326 5.57 37.63 -25.51
CA THR A 326 5.84 37.32 -26.93
C THR A 326 4.62 37.52 -27.82
N PHE A 327 3.66 38.36 -27.39
CA PHE A 327 2.48 38.72 -28.17
C PHE A 327 2.32 40.23 -28.29
N CYS A 328 1.84 40.68 -29.45
CA CYS A 328 1.52 42.07 -29.73
C CYS A 328 0.43 42.56 -28.79
N GLN A 329 0.73 43.60 -28.01
CA GLN A 329 -0.15 44.23 -27.03
C GLN A 329 -1.27 45.09 -27.68
N SER A 330 -1.56 44.87 -28.95
CA SER A 330 -2.67 45.50 -29.70
C SER A 330 -3.56 44.47 -30.40
N CYS A 331 -3.01 43.44 -31.04
CA CYS A 331 -3.82 42.46 -31.79
C CYS A 331 -3.67 41.02 -31.27
N GLY A 332 -2.86 40.79 -30.24
CA GLY A 332 -2.62 39.47 -29.67
C GLY A 332 -1.74 38.55 -30.55
N MET A 333 -1.25 39.02 -31.69
CA MET A 333 -0.42 38.22 -32.60
C MET A 333 0.95 37.90 -31.97
N PRO A 334 1.44 36.65 -32.03
CA PRO A 334 2.81 36.32 -31.62
C PRO A 334 3.86 37.15 -32.35
N ILE A 335 4.86 37.66 -31.62
CA ILE A 335 5.98 38.48 -32.13
C ILE A 335 7.34 37.82 -31.87
N ASP A 336 7.40 36.51 -32.11
CA ASP A 336 8.56 35.65 -31.82
C ASP A 336 9.78 36.00 -32.69
N ALA A 337 9.57 36.56 -33.88
CA ALA A 337 10.62 36.95 -34.80
C ALA A 337 10.86 38.47 -34.79
N PRO A 338 12.12 38.94 -34.75
CA PRO A 338 12.44 40.38 -34.81
C PRO A 338 11.83 41.11 -36.01
N ALA A 339 11.69 40.44 -37.15
CA ALA A 339 11.10 41.00 -38.38
C ALA A 339 9.57 41.25 -38.30
N LEU A 340 8.91 40.83 -37.22
CA LEU A 340 7.49 41.07 -36.96
C LEU A 340 7.26 42.23 -35.98
N ARG A 341 8.31 42.77 -35.36
CA ARG A 341 8.22 43.89 -34.42
C ARG A 341 7.98 45.21 -35.16
N GLY A 342 7.16 46.06 -34.56
CA GLY A 342 6.92 47.44 -35.02
C GLY A 342 8.12 48.33 -34.80
N THR A 343 8.00 49.62 -35.10
CA THR A 343 9.08 50.59 -34.93
C THR A 343 8.67 51.74 -34.01
N GLU A 344 9.56 52.12 -33.11
CA GLU A 344 9.44 53.32 -32.28
C GLU A 344 9.81 54.58 -33.07
N ARG A 345 9.54 55.79 -32.54
CA ARG A 345 9.82 57.08 -33.20
C ARG A 345 11.30 57.26 -33.60
N GLY A 346 12.22 56.52 -32.97
CA GLY A 346 13.66 56.49 -33.29
C GLY A 346 14.10 55.38 -34.25
N GLY A 347 13.17 54.61 -34.84
CA GLY A 347 13.46 53.51 -35.75
C GLY A 347 13.88 52.20 -35.07
N THR A 348 13.93 52.15 -33.74
CA THR A 348 14.22 50.92 -32.98
C THR A 348 13.02 49.97 -32.98
N PRO A 349 13.21 48.64 -32.95
CA PRO A 349 12.11 47.69 -32.86
C PRO A 349 11.28 47.85 -31.58
N SER A 350 9.96 47.81 -31.69
CA SER A 350 9.04 47.87 -30.55
C SER A 350 9.08 46.57 -29.74
N GLU A 351 9.08 46.70 -28.41
CA GLU A 351 9.03 45.55 -27.49
C GLU A 351 7.62 44.97 -27.36
N HIS A 352 6.59 45.78 -27.61
CA HIS A 352 5.21 45.43 -27.29
C HIS A 352 4.33 45.23 -28.51
N TYR A 353 4.64 45.83 -29.67
CA TYR A 353 3.72 45.86 -30.80
C TYR A 353 4.33 45.28 -32.08
N CYS A 354 3.49 44.67 -32.91
CA CYS A 354 3.91 44.15 -34.21
C CYS A 354 3.91 45.25 -35.29
N LYS A 355 4.66 45.03 -36.37
CA LYS A 355 4.77 45.97 -37.50
C LYS A 355 3.47 46.30 -38.20
N TYR A 356 2.42 45.48 -38.02
CA TYR A 356 1.12 45.74 -38.62
C TYR A 356 0.28 46.70 -37.78
N CYS A 357 0.49 46.73 -36.47
CA CYS A 357 -0.26 47.59 -35.55
C CYS A 357 0.45 48.89 -35.22
N TYR A 358 1.79 48.92 -35.24
CA TYR A 358 2.56 50.07 -34.75
C TYR A 358 3.83 50.32 -35.58
N GLN A 359 3.99 51.54 -36.07
CA GLN A 359 5.15 51.98 -36.85
C GLN A 359 5.48 53.44 -36.52
N GLU A 360 6.77 53.75 -36.50
CA GLU A 360 7.33 55.11 -36.31
C GLU A 360 6.82 55.82 -35.03
N GLY A 361 6.54 55.05 -33.99
CA GLY A 361 6.04 55.58 -32.73
C GLY A 361 4.54 55.90 -32.72
N ALA A 362 3.76 55.40 -33.67
CA ALA A 362 2.31 55.56 -33.72
C ALA A 362 1.58 54.28 -34.16
N PHE A 363 0.32 54.12 -33.75
CA PHE A 363 -0.53 53.05 -34.26
C PHE A 363 -0.90 53.31 -35.72
N THR A 364 -0.85 52.27 -36.55
CA THR A 364 -1.07 52.34 -38.01
C THR A 364 -2.50 52.70 -38.42
N GLY A 365 -3.44 52.72 -37.45
CA GLY A 365 -4.81 53.17 -37.67
C GLY A 365 -5.57 53.38 -36.36
N GLU A 366 -6.46 54.37 -36.35
CA GLU A 366 -7.47 54.55 -35.31
C GLU A 366 -8.59 53.54 -35.54
N MET A 367 -8.77 52.63 -34.59
CA MET A 367 -9.84 51.65 -34.60
C MET A 367 -10.21 51.29 -33.17
N THR A 368 -11.48 50.97 -32.97
CA THR A 368 -12.03 50.45 -31.72
C THR A 368 -11.59 49.01 -31.48
N MET A 369 -11.76 48.52 -30.25
CA MET A 369 -11.45 47.12 -29.92
C MET A 369 -12.34 46.15 -30.71
N GLU A 370 -13.61 46.47 -30.93
CA GLU A 370 -14.53 45.66 -31.74
C GLU A 370 -14.07 45.57 -33.20
N GLU A 371 -13.67 46.70 -33.80
CA GLU A 371 -13.11 46.72 -35.16
C GLU A 371 -11.81 45.92 -35.27
N MET A 372 -10.96 45.95 -34.23
CA MET A 372 -9.75 45.11 -34.19
C MET A 372 -10.09 43.61 -34.09
N ILE A 373 -11.10 43.25 -33.29
CA ILE A 373 -11.57 41.85 -33.17
C ILE A 373 -12.08 41.36 -34.52
N ASP A 374 -12.90 42.16 -35.20
CA ASP A 374 -13.41 41.83 -36.53
C ASP A 374 -12.29 41.69 -37.56
N PHE A 375 -11.29 42.57 -37.52
CA PHE A 375 -10.12 42.49 -38.39
C PHE A 375 -9.29 41.21 -38.15
N CYS A 376 -9.12 40.80 -36.89
CA CYS A 376 -8.30 39.64 -36.53
C CYS A 376 -9.04 38.29 -36.69
N THR A 377 -10.37 38.29 -36.62
CA THR A 377 -11.22 37.09 -36.71
C THR A 377 -10.91 36.19 -37.90
N PRO A 378 -10.89 36.67 -39.17
CA PRO A 378 -10.60 35.81 -40.31
C PRO A 378 -9.17 35.23 -40.26
N MET A 379 -8.21 35.94 -39.66
CA MET A 379 -6.84 35.47 -39.53
C MET A 379 -6.72 34.37 -38.47
N MET A 380 -7.45 34.51 -37.36
CA MET A 380 -7.48 33.53 -36.26
C MET A 380 -8.14 32.22 -36.68
N VAL A 381 -9.27 32.28 -37.41
CA VAL A 381 -9.94 31.10 -37.97
C VAL A 381 -9.05 30.40 -39.01
N ARG A 382 -8.33 31.16 -39.84
CA ARG A 382 -7.38 30.59 -40.80
C ARG A 382 -6.20 29.88 -40.12
N ALA A 383 -5.73 30.42 -38.99
CA ALA A 383 -4.65 29.81 -38.21
C ALA A 383 -5.12 28.62 -37.37
N ASN A 384 -6.40 28.56 -37.02
CA ASN A 384 -7.01 27.51 -36.20
C ASN A 384 -8.30 26.99 -36.87
N PRO A 385 -8.19 26.01 -37.80
CA PRO A 385 -9.33 25.53 -38.59
C PRO A 385 -10.49 24.94 -37.79
N GLU A 386 -10.27 24.65 -36.51
CA GLU A 386 -11.26 24.07 -35.59
C GLU A 386 -12.16 25.12 -34.92
N LEU A 387 -11.84 26.43 -35.05
CA LEU A 387 -12.64 27.51 -34.48
C LEU A 387 -13.62 28.08 -35.50
N THR A 388 -14.88 28.26 -35.09
CA THR A 388 -15.82 29.08 -35.88
C THR A 388 -15.51 30.57 -35.74
N PRO A 389 -15.90 31.42 -36.71
CA PRO A 389 -15.74 32.88 -36.59
C PRO A 389 -16.35 33.46 -35.32
N GLU A 390 -17.49 32.93 -34.86
CA GLU A 390 -18.15 33.36 -33.62
C GLU A 390 -17.32 32.99 -32.38
N GLN A 391 -16.74 31.80 -32.35
CA GLN A 391 -15.87 31.35 -31.26
C GLN A 391 -14.57 32.16 -31.20
N ALA A 392 -13.97 32.46 -32.35
CA ALA A 392 -12.77 33.29 -32.45
C ALA A 392 -13.03 34.72 -31.94
N ARG A 393 -14.16 35.33 -32.32
CA ARG A 393 -14.60 36.63 -31.79
C ARG A 393 -14.76 36.61 -30.27
N ALA A 394 -15.46 35.59 -29.74
CA ALA A 394 -15.70 35.48 -28.31
C ALA A 394 -14.40 35.35 -27.50
N GLN A 395 -13.43 34.57 -28.00
CA GLN A 395 -12.11 34.44 -27.35
C GLN A 395 -11.34 35.76 -27.36
N MET A 396 -11.31 36.47 -28.48
CA MET A 396 -10.61 37.76 -28.56
C MET A 396 -11.31 38.84 -27.75
N ALA A 397 -12.64 38.84 -27.66
CA ALA A 397 -13.38 39.77 -26.82
C ALA A 397 -13.07 39.61 -25.31
N GLN A 398 -12.73 38.39 -24.88
CA GLN A 398 -12.26 38.13 -23.52
C GLN A 398 -10.79 38.51 -23.32
N PHE A 399 -9.95 38.30 -24.34
CA PHE A 399 -8.50 38.50 -24.24
C PHE A 399 -8.05 39.95 -24.46
N PHE A 400 -8.60 40.65 -25.45
CA PHE A 400 -8.13 41.98 -25.86
C PHE A 400 -8.20 43.05 -24.74
N PRO A 401 -9.17 43.06 -23.81
CA PRO A 401 -9.16 43.98 -22.67
C PRO A 401 -7.90 43.89 -21.79
N SER A 402 -7.18 42.77 -21.81
CA SER A 402 -5.91 42.61 -21.07
C SER A 402 -4.70 43.25 -21.75
N LEU A 403 -4.80 43.63 -23.02
CA LEU A 403 -3.67 44.15 -23.82
C LEU A 403 -3.48 45.66 -23.62
N LEU A 404 -2.22 46.11 -23.63
CA LEU A 404 -1.85 47.49 -23.31
C LEU A 404 -2.58 48.56 -24.15
N ARG A 405 -2.89 48.32 -25.42
CA ARG A 405 -3.63 49.28 -26.26
C ARG A 405 -5.07 49.52 -25.80
N TRP A 406 -5.71 48.49 -25.23
CA TRP A 406 -7.13 48.49 -24.90
C TRP A 406 -7.42 48.62 -23.42
N ARG A 407 -6.36 48.59 -22.58
CA ARG A 407 -6.42 48.91 -21.16
C ARG A 407 -6.77 50.39 -20.98
N ASN A 408 -8.06 50.66 -20.84
CA ASN A 408 -8.63 51.88 -20.27
C ASN A 408 -9.48 51.52 -19.06
#